data_AF-A0A9D6TKV7-F1
#
_entry.id   AF-A0A9D6TKV7-F1
#
_cell.length_a   1.000
_cell.length_b   1.000
_cell.length_c   1.000
_cell.angle_alpha   90.00
_cell.angle_beta   90.00
_cell.angle_gamma   90.00
#
_symmetry.space_group_name_H-M   'P 1'
#
loop_
_entity.id
_entity.type
_entity.pdbx_description
1 polymer ?
#
loop_
_entity_poly.entity_id
_entity_poly.type
_entity_poly.pdbx_seq_one_letter_code
_entity_poly.pdbx_strand_id
1 'polypeptide(L)'
;MITAPDVNPPAASGPEPGAALAEFCQSARGPLFLAIVLAVVHFAWLRFHSAPAIMSPDANGYVVQARLLAEAGRTWFAAESSAQYIGMHWLETTDGVFHSRYPAGLPLLFAAAWKLGGLDAALLVNPLLASATVLLVFFLARRLAGG
;
A
#
# COMPACT_ATOMS: atom_id res chain seq x y z
N MET A 1 72.66 30.19 -1.70
CA MET A 1 71.21 30.41 -1.93
C MET A 1 70.59 29.03 -2.02
N ILE A 2 70.02 28.53 -0.92
CA ILE A 2 69.47 27.16 -0.80
C ILE A 2 67.96 27.31 -0.91
N THR A 3 67.36 26.74 -1.96
CA THR A 3 65.91 26.68 -2.16
C THR A 3 65.33 25.59 -1.27
N ALA A 4 64.37 25.94 -0.41
CA ALA A 4 63.63 24.99 0.42
C ALA A 4 62.81 24.02 -0.44
N PRO A 5 62.67 22.74 -0.04
CA PRO A 5 61.86 21.78 -0.77
C PRO A 5 60.37 22.12 -0.64
N ASP A 6 59.68 22.03 -1.77
CA ASP A 6 58.25 22.28 -1.93
C ASP A 6 57.46 21.14 -1.25
N VAL A 7 56.97 21.38 -0.04
CA VAL A 7 56.17 20.40 0.71
C VAL A 7 54.72 20.56 0.27
N ASN A 8 54.30 19.75 -0.70
CA ASN A 8 52.88 19.63 -1.04
C ASN A 8 52.12 19.06 0.18
N PRO A 9 51.02 19.68 0.63
CA PRO A 9 50.22 19.13 1.70
C PRO A 9 49.58 17.79 1.26
N PRO A 10 49.43 16.81 2.16
CA PRO A 10 48.78 15.55 1.83
C PRO A 10 47.34 15.84 1.40
N ALA A 11 46.96 15.31 0.22
CA ALA A 11 45.59 15.34 -0.24
C ALA A 11 44.70 14.71 0.85
N ALA A 12 43.74 15.47 1.36
CA ALA A 12 42.77 14.96 2.32
C ALA A 12 42.01 13.80 1.67
N SER A 13 42.37 12.57 2.04
CA SER A 13 41.63 11.37 1.65
C SER A 13 40.27 11.46 2.32
N GLY A 14 39.24 11.86 1.57
CA GLY A 14 37.86 11.77 2.01
C GLY A 14 37.53 10.34 2.46
N PRO A 15 36.53 10.15 3.33
CA PRO A 15 36.17 8.82 3.79
C PRO A 15 35.91 7.90 2.60
N GLU A 16 36.56 6.73 2.61
CA GLU A 16 36.36 5.67 1.63
C GLU A 16 34.86 5.38 1.48
N PRO A 17 34.29 5.35 0.25
CA PRO A 17 32.84 5.24 0.03
C PRO A 17 32.20 4.04 0.75
N GLY A 18 32.96 2.97 0.99
CA GLY A 18 32.50 1.78 1.73
C GLY A 18 32.33 2.01 3.24
N ALA A 19 33.09 2.91 3.85
CA ALA A 19 33.01 3.19 5.29
C ALA A 19 31.70 3.90 5.65
N ALA A 20 31.27 4.87 4.83
CA ALA A 20 30.01 5.59 5.04
C ALA A 20 28.77 4.67 4.90
N LEU A 21 28.82 3.71 3.98
CA LEU A 21 27.76 2.70 3.80
C LEU A 21 27.67 1.74 4.97
N ALA A 22 28.82 1.28 5.49
CA ALA A 22 28.88 0.43 6.67
C ALA A 22 28.33 1.13 7.91
N GLU A 23 28.72 2.40 8.12
CA GLU A 23 28.26 3.22 9.24
C GLU A 23 26.76 3.51 9.16
N PHE A 24 26.23 3.77 7.96
CA PHE A 24 24.79 3.92 7.73
C PHE A 24 24.00 2.65 8.04
N CYS A 25 24.49 1.49 7.60
CA CYS A 25 23.87 0.18 7.89
C CYS A 25 23.92 -0.18 9.38
N GLN A 26 24.95 0.26 10.11
CA GLN A 26 25.07 0.07 11.55
C GLN A 26 24.24 1.07 12.37
N SER A 27 23.76 2.16 11.76
CA SER A 27 22.89 3.12 12.42
C SER A 27 21.47 2.56 12.64
N ALA A 28 20.81 2.99 13.71
CA ALA A 28 19.41 2.63 13.98
C ALA A 28 18.42 3.05 12.86
N ARG A 29 18.85 3.93 11.95
CA ARG A 29 18.08 4.49 10.84
C ARG A 29 18.27 3.72 9.52
N GLY A 30 19.38 3.00 9.35
CA GLY A 30 19.69 2.24 8.14
C GLY A 30 18.61 1.20 7.79
N PRO A 31 18.24 0.31 8.73
CA PRO A 31 17.19 -0.69 8.48
C PRO A 31 15.82 -0.09 8.16
N LEU A 32 15.46 1.03 8.81
CA LEU A 32 14.20 1.73 8.53
C LEU A 32 14.21 2.32 7.12
N PHE A 33 15.29 2.97 6.73
CA PHE A 33 15.45 3.49 5.37
C PHE A 33 15.32 2.37 4.34
N LEU A 34 15.98 1.23 4.56
CA LEU A 34 15.87 0.08 3.67
C LEU A 34 14.44 -0.45 3.58
N ALA A 35 13.72 -0.54 4.71
CA ALA A 35 12.32 -0.96 4.72
C ALA A 35 11.41 0.01 3.92
N ILE A 36 11.65 1.33 4.03
CA ILE A 36 10.94 2.34 3.24
C ILE A 36 11.23 2.18 1.75
N VAL A 37 12.51 2.05 1.38
CA VAL A 37 12.91 1.83 -0.03
C VAL A 37 12.24 0.57 -0.56
N LEU A 38 12.28 -0.53 0.20
CA LEU A 38 11.66 -1.80 -0.20
C LEU A 38 10.14 -1.65 -0.40
N ALA A 39 9.44 -0.97 0.51
CA ALA A 39 8.01 -0.72 0.39
C ALA A 39 7.66 0.12 -0.85
N VAL A 40 8.46 1.14 -1.16
CA VAL A 40 8.27 1.99 -2.35
C VAL A 40 8.53 1.21 -3.64
N VAL A 41 9.63 0.44 -3.70
CA VAL A 41 9.95 -0.40 -4.86
C VAL A 41 8.86 -1.46 -5.07
N HIS A 42 8.39 -2.10 -4.00
CA HIS A 42 7.30 -3.06 -4.05
C HIS A 42 5.99 -2.43 -4.57
N PHE A 43 5.63 -1.24 -4.08
CA PHE A 43 4.45 -0.52 -4.56
C PHE A 43 4.57 -0.17 -6.05
N ALA A 44 5.73 0.35 -6.48
CA ALA A 44 5.99 0.64 -7.88
C ALA A 44 5.88 -0.62 -8.74
N TRP A 45 6.50 -1.72 -8.31
CA TRP A 45 6.40 -3.02 -8.98
C TRP A 45 4.94 -3.45 -9.17
N LEU A 46 4.14 -3.43 -8.10
CA LEU A 46 2.72 -3.75 -8.19
C LEU A 46 1.97 -2.80 -9.11
N ARG A 47 2.25 -1.50 -9.07
CA ARG A 47 1.57 -0.52 -9.93
C ARG A 47 1.83 -0.74 -11.42
N PHE A 48 3.03 -1.20 -11.79
CA PHE A 48 3.39 -1.44 -13.20
C PHE A 48 3.01 -2.83 -13.71
N HIS A 49 2.91 -3.82 -12.82
CA HIS A 49 2.63 -5.21 -13.22
C HIS A 49 1.22 -5.70 -12.84
N SER A 50 0.44 -4.91 -12.10
CA SER A 50 -0.96 -5.23 -11.82
C SER A 50 -1.84 -4.84 -12.99
N ALA A 51 -2.70 -5.77 -13.40
CA ALA A 51 -3.87 -5.51 -14.22
C ALA A 51 -5.09 -5.56 -13.30
N PRO A 52 -5.65 -4.41 -12.87
CA PRO A 52 -6.77 -4.39 -11.94
C PRO A 52 -7.98 -5.08 -12.58
N ALA A 53 -8.47 -6.14 -11.94
CA ALA A 53 -9.61 -6.89 -12.46
C ALA A 53 -10.52 -7.33 -11.31
N ILE A 54 -11.80 -6.96 -11.39
CA ILE A 54 -12.84 -7.35 -10.43
C ILE A 54 -13.41 -8.69 -10.91
N MET A 55 -12.64 -9.77 -10.76
CA MET A 55 -13.01 -11.08 -11.32
C MET A 55 -13.52 -12.07 -10.29
N SER A 56 -13.12 -11.96 -9.02
CA SER A 56 -13.63 -12.86 -8.00
C SER A 56 -14.97 -12.38 -7.44
N PRO A 57 -15.85 -13.31 -7.03
CA PRO A 57 -17.06 -12.95 -6.31
C PRO A 57 -16.77 -12.09 -5.06
N ASP A 58 -15.69 -12.37 -4.34
CA ASP A 58 -15.26 -11.56 -3.20
C ASP A 58 -14.94 -10.11 -3.63
N ALA A 59 -14.15 -9.94 -4.70
CA ALA A 59 -13.80 -8.63 -5.22
C ALA A 59 -15.05 -7.84 -5.64
N ASN A 60 -16.02 -8.50 -6.28
CA ASN A 60 -17.30 -7.90 -6.61
C ASN A 60 -18.03 -7.39 -5.35
N GLY A 61 -18.13 -8.21 -4.30
CA GLY A 61 -18.79 -7.81 -3.05
C GLY A 61 -18.17 -6.56 -2.43
N TYR A 62 -16.84 -6.53 -2.30
CA TYR A 62 -16.13 -5.38 -1.74
C TYR A 62 -16.27 -4.12 -2.58
N VAL A 63 -16.12 -4.23 -3.90
CA VAL A 63 -16.15 -3.07 -4.81
C VAL A 63 -17.56 -2.50 -4.94
N VAL A 64 -18.59 -3.35 -5.08
CA VAL A 64 -19.98 -2.88 -5.14
C VAL A 64 -20.38 -2.21 -3.83
N GLN A 65 -20.01 -2.79 -2.68
CA GLN A 65 -20.30 -2.19 -1.37
C GLN A 65 -19.56 -0.84 -1.19
N ALA A 66 -18.32 -0.74 -1.67
CA ALA A 66 -17.58 0.52 -1.68
C ALA A 66 -18.25 1.60 -2.54
N ARG A 67 -18.72 1.23 -3.74
CA ARG A 67 -19.48 2.13 -4.60
C ARG A 67 -20.76 2.62 -3.93
N LEU A 68 -21.53 1.72 -3.31
CA LEU A 68 -22.75 2.09 -2.58
C LEU A 68 -22.48 3.02 -1.40
N LEU A 69 -21.39 2.79 -0.67
CA LEU A 69 -20.95 3.70 0.40
C LEU A 69 -20.53 5.06 -0.14
N ALA A 70 -19.79 5.08 -1.25
CA ALA A 70 -19.27 6.31 -1.86
C ALA A 70 -20.39 7.17 -2.47
N GLU A 71 -21.31 6.55 -3.23
CA GLU A 71 -22.34 7.22 -4.02
C GLU A 71 -23.65 7.42 -3.24
N ALA A 72 -24.03 6.47 -2.40
CA ALA A 72 -25.35 6.45 -1.75
C ALA A 72 -25.30 6.43 -0.22
N GLY A 73 -24.12 6.36 0.39
CA GLY A 73 -23.97 6.36 1.85
C GLY A 73 -24.59 5.15 2.55
N ARG A 74 -24.76 4.03 1.84
CA ARG A 74 -25.43 2.82 2.35
C ARG A 74 -24.64 1.55 2.02
N THR A 75 -24.94 0.46 2.74
CA THR A 75 -24.29 -0.86 2.60
C THR A 75 -25.17 -1.92 1.96
N TRP A 76 -26.33 -1.51 1.45
CA TRP A 76 -27.39 -2.36 0.89
C TRP A 76 -27.92 -1.77 -0.40
N PHE A 77 -28.61 -2.58 -1.19
CA PHE A 77 -29.37 -2.12 -2.35
C PHE A 77 -30.65 -2.94 -2.54
N ALA A 78 -31.62 -2.36 -3.24
CA ALA A 78 -32.80 -3.09 -3.71
C ALA A 78 -32.59 -3.47 -5.18
N ALA A 79 -32.96 -4.68 -5.59
CA ALA A 79 -32.88 -5.09 -6.98
C ALA A 79 -33.85 -4.25 -7.83
N GLU A 80 -33.36 -3.72 -8.94
CA GLU A 80 -34.13 -2.91 -9.88
C GLU A 80 -34.99 -3.78 -10.83
N SER A 81 -34.61 -5.06 -10.97
CA SER A 81 -35.29 -6.03 -11.85
C SER A 81 -35.05 -7.45 -11.36
N SER A 82 -36.01 -8.35 -11.63
CA SER A 82 -35.86 -9.80 -11.41
C SER A 82 -34.77 -10.43 -12.27
N ALA A 83 -34.34 -9.76 -13.34
CA ALA A 83 -33.24 -10.20 -14.21
C ALA A 83 -31.89 -9.56 -13.83
N GLN A 84 -31.83 -8.71 -12.80
CA GLN A 84 -30.57 -8.10 -12.37
C GLN A 84 -29.62 -9.15 -11.84
N TYR A 85 -28.36 -9.09 -12.27
CA TYR A 85 -27.32 -9.93 -11.69
C TYR A 85 -27.04 -9.51 -10.24
N ILE A 86 -27.13 -10.48 -9.33
CA ILE A 86 -26.80 -10.33 -7.92
C ILE A 86 -25.60 -11.22 -7.60
N GLY A 87 -24.51 -10.62 -7.14
CA GLY A 87 -23.30 -11.36 -6.76
C GLY A 87 -23.56 -12.29 -5.58
N MET A 88 -22.92 -13.46 -5.54
CA MET A 88 -23.20 -14.53 -4.55
C MET A 88 -22.97 -14.14 -3.07
N HIS A 89 -22.30 -13.01 -2.81
CA HIS A 89 -22.05 -12.51 -1.45
C HIS A 89 -23.05 -11.43 -1.00
N TRP A 90 -24.08 -11.18 -1.80
CA TRP A 90 -25.21 -10.32 -1.47
C TRP A 90 -26.37 -11.20 -1.01
N LEU A 91 -26.72 -11.08 0.25
CA LEU A 91 -27.75 -11.88 0.91
C LEU A 91 -29.04 -11.09 0.94
N GLU A 92 -30.12 -11.70 0.47
CA GLU A 92 -31.46 -11.15 0.59
C GLU A 92 -31.90 -11.19 2.06
N THR A 93 -32.22 -10.03 2.63
CA THR A 93 -32.68 -9.91 4.03
C THR A 93 -34.17 -9.62 4.13
N THR A 94 -34.74 -9.06 3.08
CA THR A 94 -36.16 -8.78 2.88
C THR A 94 -36.40 -8.85 1.37
N ASP A 95 -37.63 -9.12 0.95
CA ASP A 95 -38.01 -9.28 -0.47
C ASP A 95 -37.40 -8.16 -1.35
N GLY A 96 -36.49 -8.55 -2.25
CA GLY A 96 -35.77 -7.67 -3.16
C GLY A 96 -34.66 -6.81 -2.56
N VAL A 97 -34.36 -6.89 -1.25
CA VAL A 97 -33.34 -6.08 -0.56
C VAL A 97 -32.14 -6.93 -0.18
N PHE A 98 -30.97 -6.51 -0.65
CA PHE A 98 -29.71 -7.26 -0.53
C PHE A 98 -28.67 -6.53 0.31
N HIS A 99 -28.04 -7.28 1.21
CA HIS A 99 -26.95 -6.82 2.06
C HIS A 99 -25.68 -7.63 1.81
N SER A 100 -24.53 -6.95 1.83
CA SER A 100 -23.25 -7.63 1.72
C SER A 100 -22.99 -8.50 2.94
N ARG A 101 -22.48 -9.71 2.71
CA ARG A 101 -21.97 -10.60 3.75
C ARG A 101 -20.70 -10.05 4.42
N TYR A 102 -19.99 -9.15 3.75
CA TYR A 102 -18.73 -8.61 4.24
C TYR A 102 -18.92 -7.42 5.18
N PRO A 103 -18.07 -7.29 6.21
CA PRO A 103 -18.04 -6.10 7.03
C PRO A 103 -17.59 -4.88 6.23
N ALA A 104 -18.09 -3.70 6.59
CA ALA A 104 -17.86 -2.46 5.85
C ALA A 104 -16.44 -1.86 5.99
N GLY A 105 -15.55 -2.44 6.80
CA GLY A 105 -14.21 -1.89 7.06
C GLY A 105 -13.36 -1.68 5.81
N LEU A 106 -13.11 -2.74 5.02
CA LEU A 106 -12.38 -2.64 3.75
C LEU A 106 -13.16 -1.82 2.70
N PRO A 107 -14.48 -2.02 2.50
CA PRO A 107 -15.29 -1.17 1.63
C PRO A 107 -15.21 0.32 1.95
N LEU A 108 -15.07 0.71 3.23
CA LEU A 108 -14.97 2.12 3.62
C LEU A 108 -13.67 2.76 3.12
N LEU A 109 -12.54 2.03 3.18
CA LEU A 109 -11.27 2.49 2.62
C LEU A 109 -11.38 2.66 1.10
N PHE A 110 -12.00 1.69 0.43
CA PHE A 110 -12.25 1.76 -1.01
C PHE A 110 -13.17 2.93 -1.35
N ALA A 111 -14.23 3.17 -0.57
CA ALA A 111 -15.17 4.26 -0.77
C ALA A 111 -14.50 5.63 -0.60
N ALA A 112 -13.59 5.78 0.36
CA ALA A 112 -12.81 7.00 0.53
C ALA A 112 -11.93 7.27 -0.70
N ALA A 113 -11.19 6.27 -1.18
CA ALA A 113 -10.39 6.40 -2.40
C ALA A 113 -11.27 6.64 -3.65
N TRP A 114 -12.44 5.99 -3.72
CA TRP A 114 -13.41 6.18 -4.79
C TRP A 114 -13.90 7.63 -4.89
N LYS A 115 -14.15 8.29 -3.76
CA LYS A 115 -14.53 9.71 -3.74
C LYS A 115 -13.42 10.64 -4.25
N LEU A 116 -12.15 10.23 -4.14
CA LEU A 116 -11.01 11.04 -4.55
C LEU A 116 -10.64 10.87 -6.03
N GLY A 117 -10.83 9.67 -6.59
CA GLY A 117 -10.39 9.38 -7.96
C GLY A 117 -11.12 8.24 -8.65
N GLY A 118 -12.34 7.94 -8.22
CA GLY A 118 -13.18 6.89 -8.80
C GLY A 118 -12.64 5.48 -8.60
N LEU A 119 -13.08 4.56 -9.46
CA LEU A 119 -12.72 3.16 -9.39
C LEU A 119 -11.20 2.94 -9.45
N ASP A 120 -10.48 3.68 -10.31
CA ASP A 120 -9.03 3.54 -10.45
C ASP A 120 -8.30 3.80 -9.12
N ALA A 121 -8.69 4.86 -8.40
CA ALA A 121 -8.14 5.15 -7.08
C ALA A 121 -8.49 4.08 -6.05
N ALA A 122 -9.73 3.57 -6.07
CA ALA A 122 -10.15 2.48 -5.18
C ALA A 122 -9.33 1.20 -5.41
N LEU A 123 -8.98 0.88 -6.66
CA LEU A 123 -8.18 -0.29 -7.00
C LEU A 123 -6.71 -0.18 -6.54
N LEU A 124 -6.21 1.02 -6.23
CA LEU A 124 -4.89 1.22 -5.63
C LEU A 124 -4.84 0.88 -4.14
N VAL A 125 -5.97 0.77 -3.45
CA VAL A 125 -6.00 0.46 -2.01
C VAL A 125 -5.31 -0.86 -1.73
N ASN A 126 -5.54 -1.90 -2.54
CA ASN A 126 -4.90 -3.20 -2.34
C ASN A 126 -3.36 -3.14 -2.47
N PRO A 127 -2.77 -2.61 -3.56
CA PRO A 127 -1.33 -2.41 -3.67
C PRO A 127 -0.72 -1.54 -2.55
N LEU A 128 -1.45 -0.50 -2.13
CA LEU A 128 -1.02 0.36 -1.02
C LEU A 128 -0.97 -0.42 0.29
N LEU A 129 -2.03 -1.16 0.64
CA LEU A 129 -2.07 -1.98 1.86
C LEU A 129 -1.01 -3.08 1.82
N ALA A 130 -0.83 -3.76 0.69
CA ALA A 130 0.19 -4.79 0.52
C ALA A 130 1.61 -4.22 0.77
N SER A 131 1.88 -3.00 0.29
CA SER A 131 3.18 -2.35 0.48
C SER A 131 3.34 -1.78 1.88
N ALA A 132 2.28 -1.28 2.50
CA ALA A 132 2.27 -0.86 3.90
C ALA A 132 2.55 -2.04 4.84
N THR A 133 2.09 -3.24 4.51
CA THR A 133 2.38 -4.46 5.28
C THR A 133 3.88 -4.73 5.40
N VAL A 134 4.70 -4.39 4.39
CA VAL A 134 6.17 -4.51 4.47
C VAL A 134 6.72 -3.69 5.65
N LEU A 135 6.24 -2.45 5.80
CA LEU A 135 6.65 -1.57 6.90
C LEU A 135 6.12 -2.07 8.25
N LEU A 136 4.85 -2.48 8.29
CA LEU A 136 4.22 -2.98 9.53
C LEU A 136 4.93 -4.23 10.05
N VAL A 137 5.28 -5.17 9.16
CA VAL A 137 6.04 -6.38 9.52
C VAL A 137 7.45 -6.01 9.97
N PHE A 138 8.10 -5.05 9.32
CA PHE A 138 9.40 -4.54 9.78
C PHE A 138 9.31 -3.98 11.20
N PHE A 139 8.33 -3.12 11.49
CA PHE A 139 8.15 -2.56 12.84
C PHE A 139 7.84 -3.63 13.89
N LEU A 140 7.00 -4.61 13.55
CA LEU A 140 6.70 -5.73 14.42
C LEU A 140 7.96 -6.56 14.71
N ALA A 141 8.71 -6.93 13.67
CA ALA A 141 9.94 -7.71 13.81
C ALA A 141 10.99 -6.98 14.64
N ARG A 142 11.16 -5.66 14.40
CA ARG A 142 12.05 -4.81 15.18
C ARG A 142 11.68 -4.80 16.66
N ARG A 143 10.38 -4.62 16.96
CA ARG A 143 9.86 -4.61 18.33
C ARG A 143 10.06 -5.95 19.05
N LEU A 144 9.98 -7.06 18.32
CA LEU A 144 10.20 -8.41 18.85
C LEU A 144 11.69 -8.72 19.04
N ALA A 145 12.57 -8.17 18.20
CA ALA A 145 14.02 -8.30 18.30
C ALA A 145 14.65 -7.41 19.40
N GLY A 146 13.83 -6.65 20.14
CA GLY A 146 14.30 -5.80 21.25
C GLY A 146 14.84 -4.43 20.83
N GLY A 147 14.50 -3.95 19.63
CA GLY A 147 14.89 -2.63 19.12
C GLY A 147 13.74 -1.65 18.88
#